data_AF-A0A941CQR1-F1
#
_entry.id   AF-A0A941CQR1-F1
#
_cell.length_a   1.000
_cell.length_b   1.000
_cell.length_c   1.000
_cell.angle_alpha   90.00
_cell.angle_beta   90.00
_cell.angle_gamma   90.00
#
_symmetry.space_group_name_H-M   'P 1'
#
loop_
_entity.id
_entity.type
_entity.pdbx_description
1 polymer ?
#
loop_
_entity_poly.entity_id
_entity_poly.type
_entity_poly.pdbx_seq_one_letter_code
_entity_poly.pdbx_strand_id
1 'polypeptide(L)'
;MKKENIRLTEPLKLFIAPPLTEEDPLLSCLSFPYSLTELSQADAVFCLEDFSPEPGKSFPLHPGDLADPLLAWDTQRRLLAHVWFKSLPLPSRRALQEAWYILKFLCQELDNPLARTWGTALSSQRTTLTQEDLEGYRQKILQLLHGPSSAERIRGSLWKNYAHQRKKTQESLPGIHSSAEGIGGETLLEELRILEDYALNRGIFFGTSPVIWREQTP
;
A
#
# COMPACT_ATOMS: atom_id res chain seq x y z
N MET A 1 -30.53 5.01 13.72
CA MET A 1 -29.13 5.50 13.84
C MET A 1 -28.62 5.86 12.45
N LYS A 2 -28.42 7.15 12.18
CA LYS A 2 -27.89 7.64 10.90
C LYS A 2 -26.39 7.31 10.85
N LYS A 3 -25.95 6.60 9.81
CA LYS A 3 -24.53 6.45 9.48
C LYS A 3 -24.03 7.83 9.09
N GLU A 4 -23.26 8.49 9.95
CA GLU A 4 -22.52 9.67 9.54
C GLU A 4 -21.50 9.24 8.49
N ASN A 5 -21.83 9.56 7.23
CA ASN A 5 -20.87 9.52 6.15
C ASN A 5 -19.73 10.47 6.54
N ILE A 6 -18.57 9.91 6.86
CA ILE A 6 -17.30 10.64 6.87
C ILE A 6 -17.18 11.23 5.46
N ARG A 7 -17.53 12.51 5.32
CA ARG A 7 -17.30 13.27 4.09
C ARG A 7 -15.79 13.49 4.04
N LEU A 8 -15.12 12.79 3.13
CA LEU A 8 -13.80 13.21 2.65
C LEU A 8 -14.04 14.56 1.96
N THR A 9 -13.79 15.66 2.69
CA THR A 9 -14.12 17.03 2.26
C THR A 9 -13.13 17.61 1.25
N GLU A 10 -12.22 16.80 0.73
CA GLU A 10 -11.24 17.21 -0.27
C GLU A 10 -11.18 16.15 -1.38
N PRO A 11 -10.95 16.55 -2.65
CA PRO A 11 -10.74 15.58 -3.72
C PRO A 11 -9.66 14.63 -3.25
N LEU A 12 -9.92 13.30 -3.35
CA LEU A 12 -9.06 12.23 -2.86
C LEU A 12 -7.60 12.60 -3.09
N LYS A 13 -6.97 13.18 -2.05
CA LYS A 13 -5.57 13.58 -2.09
C LYS A 13 -4.84 12.29 -2.37
N LEU A 14 -4.19 12.21 -3.52
CA LEU A 14 -3.19 11.19 -3.77
C LEU A 14 -2.32 11.15 -2.51
N PHE A 15 -2.30 10.01 -1.82
CA PHE A 15 -1.51 9.87 -0.61
C PHE A 15 -0.08 9.64 -1.07
N ILE A 16 0.59 10.76 -1.28
CA ILE A 16 1.96 10.82 -1.75
C ILE A 16 2.84 10.54 -0.53
N ALA A 17 3.72 9.54 -0.63
CA ALA A 17 4.80 9.40 0.33
C ALA A 17 5.59 10.73 0.35
N PRO A 18 6.04 11.23 1.53
CA PRO A 18 6.82 12.47 1.55
C PRO A 18 8.00 12.40 0.57
N PRO A 19 8.43 13.55 -0.01
CA PRO A 19 9.60 13.56 -0.85
C PRO A 19 10.76 12.98 -0.05
N LEU A 20 11.30 11.89 -0.57
CA LEU A 20 12.52 11.29 -0.05
C LEU A 20 13.65 12.28 -0.34
N THR A 21 14.43 12.63 0.66
CA THR A 21 15.58 13.53 0.50
C THR A 21 16.71 12.79 -0.21
N GLU A 22 17.63 13.46 -0.94
CA GLU A 22 18.76 12.79 -1.64
C GLU A 22 19.61 11.87 -0.74
N GLU A 23 19.57 12.08 0.58
CA GLU A 23 20.22 11.25 1.60
C GLU A 23 19.39 10.04 2.05
N ASP A 24 18.19 9.84 1.50
CA ASP A 24 17.24 8.79 1.89
C ASP A 24 17.51 7.54 1.03
N PRO A 25 18.01 6.42 1.61
CA PRO A 25 18.44 5.23 0.85
C PRO A 25 17.35 4.58 -0.01
N LEU A 26 16.09 4.96 0.19
CA LEU A 26 14.95 4.47 -0.59
C LEU A 26 14.80 5.14 -1.95
N LEU A 27 15.43 6.30 -2.16
CA LEU A 27 15.38 6.99 -3.45
C LEU A 27 15.95 6.11 -4.56
N SER A 28 17.09 5.44 -4.36
CA SER A 28 17.68 4.55 -5.36
C SER A 28 16.77 3.37 -5.70
N CYS A 29 16.01 2.88 -4.72
CA CYS A 29 15.02 1.83 -4.89
C CYS A 29 13.69 2.30 -5.51
N LEU A 30 13.41 3.61 -5.50
CA LEU A 30 12.20 4.23 -6.06
C LEU A 30 12.47 5.02 -7.34
N SER A 31 13.73 5.20 -7.73
CA SER A 31 14.21 5.86 -8.95
C SER A 31 13.95 5.04 -10.22
N PHE A 32 13.00 4.11 -10.20
CA PHE A 32 12.64 3.33 -11.38
C PHE A 32 11.46 3.98 -12.10
N PRO A 33 11.69 4.78 -13.16
CA PRO A 33 10.68 4.97 -14.17
C PRO A 33 10.55 3.60 -14.86
N TYR A 34 9.48 2.88 -14.53
CA TYR A 34 8.99 1.68 -15.21
C TYR A 34 9.74 1.30 -16.50
N SER A 35 10.76 0.46 -16.37
CA SER A 35 11.22 -0.45 -17.41
C SER A 35 11.99 -1.60 -16.76
N LEU A 36 11.28 -2.68 -16.42
CA LEU A 36 11.87 -3.91 -15.87
C LEU A 36 12.59 -4.76 -16.93
N THR A 37 13.19 -4.14 -17.95
CA THR A 37 14.01 -4.88 -18.94
C THR A 37 15.51 -4.85 -18.65
N GLU A 38 15.99 -4.02 -17.72
CA GLU A 38 17.43 -3.84 -17.50
C GLU A 38 17.83 -3.72 -16.02
N LEU A 39 17.35 -4.63 -15.15
CA LEU A 39 17.92 -4.76 -13.81
C LEU A 39 19.01 -5.83 -13.79
N SER A 40 20.27 -5.38 -13.68
CA SER A 40 21.37 -6.27 -13.33
C SER A 40 21.26 -6.63 -11.84
N GLN A 41 21.61 -7.87 -11.48
CA GLN A 41 21.57 -8.37 -10.10
C GLN A 41 22.42 -7.54 -9.12
N ALA A 42 23.33 -6.68 -9.59
CA ALA A 42 24.21 -5.87 -8.75
C ALA A 42 23.52 -4.62 -8.16
N ASP A 43 22.55 -4.04 -8.88
CA ASP A 43 21.92 -2.76 -8.48
C ASP A 43 20.83 -2.97 -7.41
N ALA A 44 20.27 -4.18 -7.35
CA ALA A 44 19.30 -4.63 -6.35
C ALA A 44 19.91 -4.82 -4.94
N VAL A 45 21.22 -5.02 -4.85
CA VAL A 45 21.91 -5.40 -3.60
C VAL A 45 22.26 -4.18 -2.73
N PHE A 46 22.33 -2.98 -3.31
CA PHE A 46 22.88 -1.81 -2.63
C PHE A 46 21.90 -1.09 -1.68
N CYS A 47 20.58 -1.35 -1.76
CA CYS A 47 19.57 -0.67 -0.92
C CYS A 47 19.35 -1.30 0.48
N LEU A 48 20.05 -2.38 0.84
CA LEU A 48 19.61 -3.30 1.90
C LEU A 48 20.10 -2.95 3.32
N GLU A 49 21.07 -2.05 3.48
CA GLU A 49 21.79 -1.92 4.77
C GLU A 49 21.33 -0.78 5.69
N ASP A 50 20.63 0.25 5.21
CA ASP A 50 20.51 1.50 5.99
C ASP A 50 19.14 1.78 6.65
N PHE A 51 18.19 0.84 6.63
CA PHE A 51 16.85 1.08 7.15
C PHE A 51 16.56 0.45 8.50
N SER A 52 16.94 1.09 9.61
CA SER A 52 16.24 0.85 10.88
C SER A 52 16.41 1.97 11.92
N PRO A 53 15.33 2.44 12.59
CA PRO A 53 15.42 3.27 13.79
C PRO A 53 15.66 2.44 15.08
N GLU A 54 15.65 1.11 14.98
CA GLU A 54 16.02 0.15 16.04
C GLU A 54 17.24 -0.64 15.55
N PRO A 55 18.36 -0.77 16.28
CA PRO A 55 19.50 -1.56 15.80
C PRO A 55 19.07 -3.00 15.45
N GLY A 56 19.04 -3.34 14.15
CA GLY A 56 18.96 -4.72 13.66
C GLY A 56 17.71 -5.23 12.92
N LYS A 57 16.76 -4.39 12.44
CA LYS A 57 15.64 -4.89 11.59
C LYS A 57 15.32 -4.00 10.38
N SER A 58 15.89 -4.33 9.24
CA SER A 58 15.54 -3.76 7.93
C SER A 58 14.16 -4.22 7.43
N PHE A 59 13.55 -3.43 6.54
CA PHE A 59 12.42 -3.90 5.74
C PHE A 59 12.91 -5.11 4.92
N PRO A 60 12.22 -6.26 4.97
CA PRO A 60 12.70 -7.45 4.27
C PRO A 60 12.55 -7.22 2.76
N LEU A 61 13.68 -6.94 2.12
CA LEU A 61 13.85 -6.93 0.68
C LEU A 61 14.80 -8.09 0.37
N HIS A 62 14.29 -9.16 -0.24
CA HIS A 62 15.17 -10.20 -0.74
C HIS A 62 15.49 -9.94 -2.21
N PRO A 63 16.75 -10.11 -2.67
CA PRO A 63 17.08 -9.95 -4.09
C PRO A 63 16.21 -10.81 -5.02
N GLY A 64 15.71 -11.97 -4.53
CA GLY A 64 14.75 -12.81 -5.24
C GLY A 64 13.37 -12.18 -5.44
N ASP A 65 12.94 -11.28 -4.56
CA ASP A 65 11.67 -10.55 -4.67
C ASP A 65 11.70 -9.59 -5.87
N LEU A 66 12.88 -9.09 -6.24
CA LEU A 66 13.06 -8.18 -7.37
C LEU A 66 13.14 -8.90 -8.72
N ALA A 67 13.39 -10.21 -8.71
CA ALA A 67 13.44 -11.03 -9.91
C ALA A 67 12.05 -11.44 -10.41
N ASP A 68 11.05 -11.54 -9.53
CA ASP A 68 9.65 -11.78 -9.89
C ASP A 68 8.90 -10.44 -10.00
N PRO A 69 8.36 -10.08 -11.18
CA PRO A 69 7.71 -8.78 -11.38
C PRO A 69 6.51 -8.51 -10.46
N LEU A 70 5.77 -9.55 -10.06
CA LEU A 70 4.62 -9.41 -9.16
C LEU A 70 5.07 -9.21 -7.71
N LEU A 71 6.12 -9.92 -7.27
CA LEU A 71 6.73 -9.71 -5.96
C LEU A 71 7.41 -8.35 -5.86
N ALA A 72 8.06 -7.89 -6.93
CA ALA A 72 8.66 -6.56 -6.99
C ALA A 72 7.58 -5.48 -6.84
N TRP A 73 6.47 -5.61 -7.57
CA TRP A 73 5.32 -4.72 -7.46
C TRP A 73 4.70 -4.75 -6.04
N ASP A 74 4.51 -5.93 -5.45
CA ASP A 74 4.00 -6.08 -4.07
C ASP A 74 4.91 -5.40 -3.05
N THR A 75 6.21 -5.57 -3.22
CA THR A 75 7.24 -5.00 -2.36
C THR A 75 7.24 -3.49 -2.43
N GLN A 76 7.18 -2.92 -3.64
CA GLN A 76 7.13 -1.48 -3.86
C GLN A 76 5.94 -0.84 -3.14
N ARG A 77 4.71 -1.35 -3.35
CA ARG A 77 3.52 -0.76 -2.71
C ARG A 77 3.56 -0.84 -1.18
N ARG A 78 4.12 -1.93 -0.61
CA ARG A 78 4.23 -2.12 0.84
C ARG A 78 5.29 -1.20 1.43
N LEU A 79 6.41 -1.01 0.74
CA LEU A 79 7.45 -0.06 1.11
C LEU A 79 6.92 1.37 1.11
N LEU A 80 6.22 1.78 0.05
CA LEU A 80 5.59 3.11 -0.02
C LEU A 80 4.61 3.34 1.15
N ALA A 81 3.74 2.36 1.41
CA ALA A 81 2.83 2.40 2.54
C ALA A 81 3.57 2.48 3.89
N HIS A 82 4.67 1.73 4.04
CA HIS A 82 5.50 1.73 5.26
C HIS A 82 6.10 3.12 5.49
N VAL A 83 6.75 3.70 4.48
CA VAL A 83 7.42 5.01 4.57
C VAL A 83 6.42 6.13 4.88
N TRP A 84 5.32 6.16 4.13
CA TRP A 84 4.25 7.13 4.36
C TRP A 84 3.70 7.02 5.78
N PHE A 85 3.42 5.80 6.25
CA PHE A 85 2.82 5.64 7.57
C PHE A 85 3.82 5.88 8.70
N LYS A 86 5.09 5.51 8.53
CA LYS A 86 6.17 5.77 9.50
C LYS A 86 6.40 7.26 9.71
N SER A 87 6.33 8.06 8.65
CA SER A 87 6.52 9.51 8.70
C SER A 87 5.28 10.29 9.13
N LEU A 88 4.10 9.69 9.06
CA LEU A 88 2.83 10.36 9.37
C LEU A 88 2.74 10.73 10.88
N PRO A 89 2.52 12.01 11.24
CA PRO A 89 2.25 12.39 12.61
C PRO A 89 0.92 11.79 13.10
N LEU A 90 0.94 11.21 14.30
CA LEU A 90 -0.26 10.64 14.93
C LEU A 90 -0.55 11.39 16.25
N PRO A 91 -1.04 12.65 16.20
CA PRO A 91 -1.33 13.42 17.41
C PRO A 91 -2.63 13.00 18.11
N SER A 92 -3.44 12.16 17.46
CA SER A 92 -4.74 11.76 17.99
C SER A 92 -5.21 10.44 17.40
N ARG A 93 -6.18 9.83 18.09
CA ARG A 93 -6.97 8.70 17.58
C ARG A 93 -7.57 8.97 16.20
N ARG A 94 -8.07 10.18 15.95
CA ARG A 94 -8.69 10.53 14.66
C ARG A 94 -7.67 10.40 13.52
N ALA A 95 -6.45 10.92 13.73
CA ALA A 95 -5.37 10.79 12.75
C ALA A 95 -5.05 9.32 12.47
N LEU A 96 -5.01 8.47 13.50
CA LEU A 96 -4.82 7.03 13.33
C LEU A 96 -5.97 6.37 12.56
N GLN A 97 -7.23 6.77 12.81
CA GLN A 97 -8.39 6.23 12.08
C GLN A 97 -8.39 6.64 10.61
N GLU A 98 -8.00 7.88 10.30
CA GLU A 98 -7.85 8.38 8.94
C GLU A 98 -6.72 7.63 8.22
N ALA A 99 -5.59 7.40 8.89
CA ALA A 99 -4.49 6.61 8.35
C ALA A 99 -4.89 5.14 8.11
N TRP A 100 -5.61 4.54 9.06
CA TRP A 100 -6.16 3.19 8.92
C TRP A 100 -7.14 3.08 7.76
N TYR A 101 -7.95 4.11 7.49
CA TYR A 101 -8.88 4.09 6.36
C TYR A 101 -8.17 3.88 5.02
N ILE A 102 -6.95 4.42 4.89
CA ILE A 102 -6.07 4.30 3.73
C ILE A 102 -5.45 2.90 3.68
N LEU A 103 -4.86 2.44 4.79
CA LEU A 103 -4.10 1.18 4.81
C LEU A 103 -4.95 -0.08 4.95
N LYS A 104 -6.18 -0.01 5.44
CA LYS A 104 -6.96 -1.19 5.86
C LYS A 104 -7.11 -2.24 4.77
N PHE A 105 -7.17 -1.85 3.49
CA PHE A 105 -7.36 -2.82 2.41
C PHE A 105 -6.07 -3.60 2.15
N LEU A 106 -4.92 -2.92 2.14
CA LEU A 106 -3.60 -3.55 2.11
C LEU A 106 -3.41 -4.44 3.33
N CYS A 107 -3.68 -3.95 4.54
CA CYS A 107 -3.58 -4.76 5.76
C CYS A 107 -4.51 -5.97 5.76
N GLN A 108 -5.75 -5.85 5.26
CA GLN A 108 -6.69 -6.97 5.13
C GLN A 108 -6.25 -7.99 4.09
N GLU A 109 -5.55 -7.54 3.05
CA GLU A 109 -4.95 -8.45 2.08
C GLU A 109 -3.82 -9.27 2.71
N LEU A 110 -2.96 -8.64 3.51
CA LEU A 110 -1.84 -9.27 4.20
C LEU A 110 -2.28 -10.20 5.33
N ASP A 111 -3.22 -9.77 6.16
CA ASP A 111 -3.82 -10.58 7.22
C ASP A 111 -5.24 -10.08 7.55
N ASN A 112 -6.24 -10.74 6.95
CA ASN A 112 -7.63 -10.35 7.09
C ASN A 112 -8.16 -10.49 8.54
N PRO A 113 -7.99 -11.63 9.24
CA PRO A 113 -8.43 -11.76 10.64
C PRO A 113 -7.88 -10.67 11.56
N LEU A 114 -6.57 -10.43 11.48
CA LEU A 114 -5.87 -9.49 12.33
C LEU A 114 -6.25 -8.04 12.00
N ALA A 115 -6.27 -7.68 10.71
CA ALA A 115 -6.72 -6.36 10.28
C ALA A 115 -8.18 -6.06 10.67
N ARG A 116 -9.08 -7.05 10.61
CA ARG A 116 -10.48 -6.87 11.06
C ARG A 116 -10.56 -6.65 12.57
N THR A 117 -9.74 -7.36 13.34
CA THR A 117 -9.68 -7.21 14.79
C THR A 117 -9.26 -5.78 15.15
N TRP A 118 -8.21 -5.27 14.53
CA TRP A 118 -7.73 -3.90 14.76
C TRP A 118 -8.73 -2.85 14.27
N GLY A 119 -9.29 -3.02 13.08
CA GLY A 119 -10.31 -2.10 12.57
C GLY A 119 -11.54 -2.02 13.46
N THR A 120 -11.96 -3.16 14.04
CA THR A 120 -13.04 -3.20 15.01
C THR A 120 -12.66 -2.46 16.29
N ALA A 121 -11.49 -2.74 16.85
CA ALA A 121 -10.98 -2.06 18.06
C ALA A 121 -10.88 -0.54 17.87
N LEU A 122 -10.31 -0.10 16.74
CA LEU A 122 -10.19 1.31 16.36
C LEU A 122 -11.54 1.98 16.11
N SER A 123 -12.61 1.24 15.84
CA SER A 123 -13.96 1.78 15.67
C SER A 123 -14.79 1.78 16.95
N SER A 124 -14.56 0.80 17.84
CA SER A 124 -15.40 0.53 19.01
C SER A 124 -14.95 1.27 20.27
N GLN A 125 -13.66 1.57 20.40
CA GLN A 125 -13.13 2.30 21.54
C GLN A 125 -13.77 3.70 21.64
N ARG A 126 -14.35 4.04 22.78
CA ARG A 126 -14.95 5.38 23.02
C ARG A 126 -14.01 6.33 23.76
N THR A 127 -12.90 5.80 24.27
CA THR A 127 -11.92 6.53 25.07
C THR A 127 -10.82 7.11 24.20
N THR A 128 -10.26 8.25 24.63
CA THR A 128 -9.06 8.85 24.05
C THR A 128 -7.89 7.87 24.15
N LEU A 129 -7.15 7.70 23.06
CA LEU A 129 -5.91 6.91 23.04
C LEU A 129 -4.76 7.77 23.57
N THR A 130 -3.90 7.16 24.38
CA THR A 130 -2.64 7.78 24.82
C THR A 130 -1.63 7.78 23.67
N GLN A 131 -0.56 8.57 23.78
CA GLN A 131 0.51 8.56 22.78
C GLN A 131 1.17 7.18 22.67
N GLU A 132 1.30 6.46 23.79
CA GLU A 132 1.82 5.10 23.82
C GLU A 132 0.92 4.12 23.05
N ASP A 133 -0.40 4.23 23.20
CA ASP A 133 -1.35 3.41 22.43
C ASP A 133 -1.21 3.67 20.92
N LEU A 134 -1.10 4.94 20.53
CA LEU A 134 -0.97 5.34 19.12
C LEU A 134 0.31 4.75 18.50
N GLU A 135 1.43 4.82 19.23
CA GLU A 135 2.69 4.25 18.77
C GLU A 135 2.67 2.72 18.77
N GLY A 136 2.00 2.10 19.74
CA GLY A 136 1.75 0.66 19.74
C GLY A 136 0.96 0.19 18.51
N TYR A 137 -0.02 0.97 18.04
CA TYR A 137 -0.68 0.70 16.75
C TYR A 137 0.25 0.95 15.56
N ARG A 138 1.10 1.99 15.62
CA ARG A 138 2.06 2.27 14.55
C ARG A 138 2.94 1.06 14.30
N GLN A 139 3.58 0.55 15.35
CA GLN A 139 4.50 -0.59 15.27
C GLN A 139 3.82 -1.85 14.73
N LYS A 140 2.59 -2.14 15.19
CA LYS A 140 1.80 -3.27 14.70
C LYS A 140 1.52 -3.20 13.20
N ILE A 141 1.09 -2.03 12.71
CA ILE A 141 0.78 -1.83 11.29
C ILE A 141 2.07 -1.89 10.45
N LEU A 142 3.15 -1.23 10.88
CA LEU A 142 4.44 -1.28 10.19
C LEU A 142 4.97 -2.71 10.09
N GLN A 143 4.87 -3.48 11.18
CA GLN A 143 5.25 -4.89 11.18
C GLN A 143 4.42 -5.72 10.20
N LEU A 144 3.11 -5.47 10.10
CA LEU A 144 2.26 -6.17 9.14
C LEU A 144 2.68 -5.87 7.69
N LEU A 145 3.06 -4.63 7.38
CA LEU A 145 3.51 -4.23 6.04
C LEU A 145 4.83 -4.90 5.60
N HIS A 146 5.60 -5.46 6.53
CA HIS A 146 6.81 -6.22 6.19
C HIS A 146 6.48 -7.60 5.59
N GLY A 147 5.28 -8.13 5.81
CA GLY A 147 4.87 -9.42 5.27
C GLY A 147 4.59 -9.33 3.75
N PRO A 148 5.08 -10.27 2.93
CA PRO A 148 4.71 -10.34 1.52
C PRO A 148 3.24 -10.76 1.37
N SER A 149 2.59 -10.29 0.30
CA SER A 149 1.29 -10.82 -0.09
C SER A 149 1.45 -12.06 -0.98
N SER A 150 0.42 -12.91 -1.00
CA SER A 150 0.38 -14.03 -1.95
C SER A 150 -0.33 -13.62 -3.23
N ALA A 151 0.03 -14.21 -4.38
CA ALA A 151 -0.63 -13.93 -5.65
C ALA A 151 -2.16 -14.12 -5.58
N GLU A 152 -2.64 -15.12 -4.81
CA GLU A 152 -4.06 -15.34 -4.57
C GLU A 152 -4.73 -14.17 -3.83
N ARG A 153 -4.07 -13.65 -2.78
CA ARG A 153 -4.56 -12.52 -1.99
C ARG A 153 -4.57 -11.23 -2.82
N ILE A 154 -3.50 -10.98 -3.58
CA ILE A 154 -3.40 -9.85 -4.52
C ILE A 154 -4.55 -9.92 -5.54
N ARG A 155 -4.76 -11.08 -6.17
CA ARG A 155 -5.88 -11.30 -7.11
C ARG A 155 -7.23 -11.02 -6.46
N GLY A 156 -7.46 -11.55 -5.26
CA GLY A 156 -8.70 -11.29 -4.51
C GLY A 156 -8.90 -9.80 -4.19
N SER A 157 -7.83 -9.06 -3.93
CA SER A 157 -7.83 -7.62 -3.67
C SER A 157 -8.13 -6.80 -4.92
N LEU A 158 -7.47 -7.11 -6.04
CA LEU A 158 -7.75 -6.55 -7.36
C LEU A 158 -9.25 -6.68 -7.68
N TRP A 159 -9.79 -7.89 -7.57
CA TRP A 159 -11.18 -8.17 -7.92
C TRP A 159 -12.21 -7.44 -7.07
N LYS A 160 -11.95 -7.30 -5.76
CA LYS A 160 -12.81 -6.51 -4.88
C LYS A 160 -12.79 -5.03 -5.26
N ASN A 161 -11.61 -4.49 -5.55
CA ASN A 161 -11.45 -3.11 -5.97
C ASN A 161 -12.13 -2.88 -7.32
N TYR A 162 -11.87 -3.72 -8.31
CA TYR A 162 -12.49 -3.64 -9.63
C TYR A 162 -14.01 -3.74 -9.56
N ALA A 163 -14.56 -4.74 -8.86
CA ALA A 163 -16.01 -4.88 -8.70
C ALA A 163 -16.66 -3.67 -8.03
N HIS A 164 -15.99 -3.06 -7.05
CA HIS A 164 -16.46 -1.82 -6.41
C HIS A 164 -16.38 -0.62 -7.36
N GLN A 165 -15.30 -0.48 -8.12
CA GLN A 165 -15.13 0.58 -9.12
C GLN A 165 -16.15 0.48 -10.24
N ARG A 166 -16.40 -0.73 -10.78
CA ARG A 166 -17.44 -0.99 -11.78
C ARG A 166 -18.82 -0.56 -11.28
N LYS A 167 -19.16 -0.86 -10.02
CA LYS A 167 -20.44 -0.42 -9.42
C LYS A 167 -20.57 1.09 -9.35
N LYS A 168 -19.47 1.81 -9.09
CA LYS A 168 -19.46 3.28 -8.99
C LYS A 168 -19.46 3.98 -10.35
N THR A 169 -18.69 3.47 -11.29
CA THR A 169 -18.45 4.10 -12.59
C THR A 169 -19.37 3.58 -13.69
N GLN A 170 -19.97 2.40 -13.50
CA GLN A 170 -20.73 1.65 -14.52
C GLN A 170 -19.89 1.29 -15.76
N GLU A 171 -18.56 1.44 -15.67
CA GLU A 171 -17.63 1.13 -16.76
C GLU A 171 -17.02 -0.26 -16.57
N SER A 172 -16.68 -0.91 -17.68
CA SER A 172 -15.87 -2.12 -17.72
C SER A 172 -14.54 -1.76 -18.34
N LEU A 173 -13.44 -2.21 -17.72
CA LEU A 173 -12.10 -1.98 -18.25
C LEU A 173 -11.71 -3.15 -19.17
N PRO A 174 -11.28 -2.87 -20.42
CA PRO A 174 -10.69 -3.90 -21.25
C PRO A 174 -9.39 -4.38 -20.60
N GLY A 175 -9.06 -5.66 -20.76
CA GLY A 175 -7.83 -6.26 -20.24
C GLY A 175 -7.92 -6.82 -18.81
N ILE A 176 -9.01 -6.58 -18.08
CA ILE A 176 -9.29 -7.29 -16.82
C ILE A 176 -10.13 -8.53 -17.14
N HIS A 177 -9.56 -9.71 -16.93
CA HIS A 177 -10.19 -11.01 -17.23
C HIS A 177 -11.28 -11.32 -16.22
N SER A 178 -11.74 -12.57 -16.05
CA SER A 178 -12.65 -12.94 -14.94
C SER A 178 -11.84 -13.42 -13.74
N SER A 179 -12.44 -13.51 -12.55
CA SER A 179 -11.74 -13.91 -11.31
C SER A 179 -11.33 -15.39 -11.26
N ALA A 180 -11.20 -16.05 -12.41
CA ALA A 180 -10.89 -17.46 -12.51
C ALA A 180 -9.51 -17.76 -11.93
N GLU A 181 -9.43 -18.87 -11.20
CA GLU A 181 -8.15 -19.43 -10.74
C GLU A 181 -7.28 -19.81 -11.95
N GLY A 182 -5.97 -19.61 -11.85
CA GLY A 182 -5.01 -20.02 -12.91
C GLY A 182 -4.47 -18.90 -13.80
N ILE A 183 -4.86 -17.64 -13.60
CA ILE A 183 -4.21 -16.50 -14.26
C ILE A 183 -2.77 -16.37 -13.74
N GLY A 184 -1.79 -16.40 -14.66
CA GLY A 184 -0.36 -16.29 -14.35
C GLY A 184 0.04 -14.94 -13.75
N GLY A 185 1.22 -14.90 -13.11
CA GLY A 185 1.71 -13.70 -12.40
C GLY A 185 1.83 -12.46 -13.30
N GLU A 186 2.27 -12.63 -14.55
CA GLU A 186 2.39 -11.54 -15.53
C GLU A 186 1.04 -10.91 -15.88
N THR A 187 0.02 -11.74 -16.14
CA THR A 187 -1.33 -11.24 -16.44
C THR A 187 -1.93 -10.53 -15.22
N LEU A 188 -1.74 -11.07 -14.02
CA LEU A 188 -2.18 -10.40 -12.80
C LEU A 188 -1.50 -9.03 -12.63
N LEU A 189 -0.20 -8.94 -12.90
CA LEU A 189 0.54 -7.68 -12.86
C LEU A 189 -0.02 -6.65 -13.86
N GLU A 190 -0.33 -7.08 -15.08
CA GLU A 190 -0.91 -6.20 -16.09
C GLU A 190 -2.30 -5.70 -15.68
N GLU A 191 -3.15 -6.58 -15.14
CA GLU A 191 -4.46 -6.18 -14.62
C GLU A 191 -4.36 -5.18 -13.46
N LEU A 192 -3.37 -5.35 -12.58
CA LEU A 192 -3.09 -4.42 -11.50
C LEU A 192 -2.70 -3.04 -12.05
N ARG A 193 -1.84 -2.99 -13.07
CA ARG A 193 -1.41 -1.75 -13.71
C ARG A 193 -2.56 -1.01 -14.37
N ILE A 194 -3.39 -1.72 -15.14
CA ILE A 194 -4.59 -1.15 -15.77
C ILE A 194 -5.50 -0.51 -14.73
N LEU A 195 -5.75 -1.21 -13.62
CA LEU A 195 -6.65 -0.74 -12.59
C LEU A 195 -6.07 0.41 -11.76
N GLU A 196 -4.77 0.38 -11.48
CA GLU A 196 -4.04 1.44 -10.82
C GLU A 196 -4.06 2.72 -11.67
N ASP A 197 -3.62 2.66 -12.92
CA ASP A 197 -3.62 3.80 -13.84
C ASP A 197 -5.02 4.40 -14.03
N TYR A 198 -6.03 3.54 -14.25
CA TYR A 198 -7.42 4.00 -14.35
C TYR A 198 -7.89 4.71 -13.08
N ALA A 199 -7.55 4.17 -11.91
CA ALA A 199 -7.92 4.78 -10.64
C ALA A 199 -7.23 6.13 -10.44
N LEU A 200 -5.93 6.21 -10.76
CA LEU A 200 -5.14 7.42 -10.67
C LEU A 200 -5.68 8.52 -11.59
N ASN A 201 -5.91 8.21 -12.86
CA ASN A 201 -6.39 9.16 -13.87
C ASN A 201 -7.79 9.72 -13.55
N ARG A 202 -8.56 9.02 -12.72
CA ARG A 202 -9.91 9.44 -12.31
C ARG A 202 -10.01 9.91 -10.87
N GLY A 203 -8.90 9.99 -10.15
CA GLY A 203 -8.89 10.34 -8.73
C GLY A 203 -9.71 9.37 -7.88
N ILE A 204 -9.77 8.09 -8.26
CA ILE A 204 -10.45 7.03 -7.52
C ILE A 204 -9.43 6.38 -6.58
N PHE A 205 -9.82 6.15 -5.33
CA PHE A 205 -8.97 5.46 -4.38
C PHE A 205 -8.82 3.98 -4.75
N PHE A 206 -7.58 3.53 -4.92
CA PHE A 206 -7.23 2.15 -5.18
C PHE A 206 -6.66 1.50 -3.92
N GLY A 207 -7.47 0.73 -3.20
CA GLY A 207 -7.09 0.19 -1.88
C GLY A 207 -5.98 -0.86 -1.92
N THR A 208 -5.72 -1.45 -3.08
CA THR A 208 -4.63 -2.42 -3.28
C THR A 208 -3.26 -1.73 -3.35
N SER A 209 -3.20 -0.49 -3.83
CA SER A 209 -2.00 0.35 -3.86
C SER A 209 -2.36 1.75 -3.31
N PRO A 210 -2.51 1.88 -1.99
CA PRO A 210 -3.16 3.05 -1.38
C PRO A 210 -2.26 4.28 -1.27
N VAL A 211 -0.95 4.10 -1.40
CA VAL A 211 0.09 5.14 -1.34
C VAL A 211 0.93 5.00 -2.59
N ILE A 212 1.10 6.10 -3.32
CA ILE A 212 1.91 6.13 -4.54
C ILE A 212 3.05 7.13 -4.39
N TRP A 213 4.07 6.95 -5.22
CA TRP A 213 5.12 7.95 -5.39
C TRP A 213 4.82 8.81 -6.63
N ARG A 214 5.09 10.11 -6.54
CA ARG A 214 5.04 11.03 -7.69
C ARG A 214 6.07 12.12 -7.46
N GLU A 215 6.86 12.42 -8.49
CA GLU A 215 7.66 13.63 -8.50
C GLU A 215 6.73 14.84 -8.36
N GLN A 216 7.02 15.71 -7.39
CA GLN A 216 6.36 17.00 -7.33
C GLN A 216 6.89 17.81 -8.51
N THR A 217 6.08 17.96 -9.55
CA THR A 217 6.39 18.93 -10.59
C THR A 217 6.32 20.32 -9.94
N PRO A 218 7.38 21.13 -10.02
CA PRO A 218 7.43 22.45 -9.38
C PRO A 218 6.36 23.42 -9.89
#